data_AF-A0A7S0U8B6-F1
#
_entry.id   AF-A0A7S0U8B6-F1
#
_cell.length_a   1.000
_cell.length_b   1.000
_cell.length_c   1.000
_cell.angle_alpha   90.00
_cell.angle_beta   90.00
_cell.angle_gamma   90.00
#
_symmetry.space_group_name_H-M   'P 1'
#
loop_
_entity.id
_entity.type
_entity.pdbx_description
1 polymer ?
#
loop_
_entity_poly.entity_id
_entity_poly.type
_entity_poly.pdbx_seq_one_letter_code
_entity_poly.pdbx_strand_id
1 'polypeptide(L)'
;GTMGGAVSIEDEPPLLEELGIDFSKIYQKTVSVLNPMVKVTEEMMYTRNHEGKLEPDNDLAGPILIALMLGASMMLRGKLQFGSIYGLGVVGCTSLWLVMTLMSKRGIDIYQTASILGYCLLPMVLLAFFSVFFSATGPVMTLLASGVVGWCSWRSSDMFTISMEAHNEKVLIAYPVALFYAGFALLAVF
;
A
#
# COMPACT_ATOMS: atom_id res chain seq x y z
N GLY A 1 -26.39 -17.91 50.37
CA GLY A 1 -26.50 -17.18 49.10
C GLY A 1 -25.24 -16.36 48.94
N THR A 2 -24.50 -16.55 47.84
CA THR A 2 -24.52 -15.66 46.64
C THR A 2 -23.66 -14.41 46.91
N MET A 3 -22.67 -14.01 46.12
CA MET A 3 -22.57 -14.03 44.65
C MET A 3 -21.10 -14.05 44.22
N GLY A 4 -20.78 -14.86 43.21
CA GLY A 4 -19.59 -14.67 42.39
C GLY A 4 -19.79 -13.43 41.52
N GLY A 5 -18.88 -12.47 41.65
CA GLY A 5 -18.75 -11.38 40.69
C GLY A 5 -17.95 -11.88 39.50
N ALA A 6 -18.65 -12.33 38.45
CA ALA A 6 -18.05 -12.42 37.13
C ALA A 6 -17.66 -11.00 36.72
N VAL A 7 -16.37 -10.70 36.68
CA VAL A 7 -15.85 -9.49 36.06
C VAL A 7 -16.10 -9.67 34.56
N SER A 8 -17.12 -8.98 34.05
CA SER A 8 -17.43 -8.94 32.62
C SER A 8 -16.24 -8.35 31.87
N ILE A 9 -15.64 -9.15 30.97
CA ILE A 9 -14.57 -8.79 30.03
C ILE A 9 -15.13 -7.90 28.89
N GLU A 10 -16.26 -7.24 29.11
CA GLU A 10 -17.06 -6.58 28.07
C GLU A 10 -16.92 -5.05 28.04
N ASP A 11 -16.11 -4.48 28.94
CA ASP A 11 -15.91 -3.02 29.08
C ASP A 11 -14.41 -2.62 29.03
N GLU A 12 -13.54 -3.52 28.59
CA GLU A 12 -12.18 -3.14 28.15
C GLU A 12 -12.19 -2.97 26.63
N PRO A 13 -11.73 -1.83 26.09
CA PRO A 13 -11.47 -1.73 24.66
C PRO A 13 -10.51 -2.87 24.29
N PRO A 14 -10.75 -3.57 23.18
CA PRO A 14 -9.97 -4.76 22.83
C PRO A 14 -8.48 -4.41 22.78
N LEU A 15 -7.62 -5.26 23.33
CA LEU A 15 -6.15 -5.10 23.42
C LEU A 15 -5.45 -4.79 22.07
N LEU A 16 -6.15 -4.88 20.95
CA LEU A 16 -5.70 -4.51 19.60
C LEU A 16 -5.77 -2.98 19.35
N GLU A 17 -6.72 -2.31 19.98
CA GLU A 17 -6.88 -0.85 20.00
C GLU A 17 -5.84 -0.21 20.93
N GLU A 18 -5.50 -0.88 22.03
CA GLU A 18 -4.41 -0.48 22.94
C GLU A 18 -3.01 -0.74 22.32
N LEU A 19 -2.90 -1.70 21.39
CA LEU A 19 -1.67 -2.02 20.66
C LEU A 19 -1.51 -1.23 19.34
N GLY A 20 -2.45 -0.34 19.01
CA GLY A 20 -2.37 0.54 17.83
C GLY A 20 -2.50 -0.15 16.47
N ILE A 21 -3.03 -1.39 16.43
CA ILE A 21 -3.24 -2.14 15.17
C ILE A 21 -4.74 -2.27 14.91
N ASP A 22 -5.26 -1.34 14.12
CA ASP A 22 -6.68 -1.27 13.78
C ASP A 22 -6.97 -2.10 12.50
N PHE A 23 -7.21 -3.41 12.68
CA PHE A 23 -7.43 -4.37 11.58
C PHE A 23 -8.57 -3.96 10.64
N SER A 24 -9.57 -3.25 11.16
CA SER A 24 -10.69 -2.70 10.38
C SER A 24 -10.22 -1.66 9.36
N LYS A 25 -9.27 -0.80 9.73
CA LYS A 25 -8.66 0.19 8.82
C LYS A 25 -7.76 -0.47 7.78
N ILE A 26 -6.99 -1.50 8.16
CA ILE A 26 -6.15 -2.27 7.23
C ILE A 26 -7.01 -2.94 6.15
N TYR A 27 -8.13 -3.56 6.56
CA TYR A 27 -9.08 -4.17 5.62
C TYR A 27 -9.73 -3.15 4.69
N GLN A 28 -10.17 -2.01 5.22
CA GLN A 28 -10.76 -0.94 4.41
C GLN A 28 -9.75 -0.33 3.42
N LYS A 29 -8.50 -0.10 3.83
CA LYS A 29 -7.42 0.36 2.93
C LYS A 29 -7.15 -0.67 1.83
N THR A 30 -7.08 -1.96 2.19
CA THR A 30 -6.88 -3.07 1.25
C THR A 30 -7.99 -3.18 0.21
N VAL A 31 -9.26 -3.18 0.66
CA VAL A 31 -10.43 -3.29 -0.23
C VAL A 31 -10.61 -2.03 -1.08
N SER A 32 -10.29 -0.85 -0.55
CA SER A 32 -10.33 0.40 -1.30
C SER A 32 -9.27 0.45 -2.38
N VAL A 33 -8.07 -0.08 -2.16
CA VAL A 33 -7.07 -0.16 -3.23
C VAL A 33 -7.49 -1.15 -4.32
N LEU A 34 -8.16 -2.24 -3.93
CA LEU A 34 -8.65 -3.25 -4.87
C LEU A 34 -9.86 -2.78 -5.69
N ASN A 35 -10.70 -1.89 -5.15
CA ASN A 35 -11.88 -1.36 -5.83
C ASN A 35 -11.67 0.11 -6.25
N PRO A 36 -11.52 0.41 -7.55
CA PRO A 36 -11.15 1.75 -8.01
C PRO A 36 -12.31 2.75 -7.84
N MET A 37 -13.53 2.25 -7.61
CA MET A 37 -14.74 3.03 -7.45
C MET A 37 -14.94 3.54 -6.01
N VAL A 38 -14.12 3.07 -5.06
CA VAL A 38 -14.09 3.63 -3.71
C VAL A 38 -13.27 4.91 -3.73
N LYS A 39 -13.89 6.04 -3.39
CA LYS A 39 -13.18 7.32 -3.26
C LYS A 39 -12.19 7.22 -2.10
N VAL A 40 -10.91 7.47 -2.38
CA VAL A 40 -9.91 7.65 -1.32
C VAL A 40 -10.31 8.91 -0.57
N THR A 41 -10.65 8.76 0.72
CA THR A 41 -11.12 9.86 1.55
C THR A 41 -10.03 10.21 2.56
N GLU A 42 -9.90 11.48 2.93
CA GLU A 42 -8.90 11.97 3.89
C GLU A 42 -8.92 11.21 5.22
N GLU A 43 -10.10 10.77 5.66
CA GLU A 43 -10.30 9.95 6.86
C GLU A 43 -9.62 8.57 6.81
N MET A 44 -9.33 8.03 5.62
CA MET A 44 -8.54 6.81 5.47
C MET A 44 -7.03 7.07 5.55
N MET A 45 -6.58 8.30 5.36
CA MET A 45 -5.16 8.65 5.22
C MET A 45 -4.63 9.42 6.42
N TYR A 46 -5.52 10.03 7.19
CA TYR A 46 -5.22 10.79 8.39
C TYR A 46 -6.10 10.31 9.53
N THR A 47 -5.46 9.90 10.63
CA THR A 47 -6.15 9.59 11.89
C THR A 47 -6.15 10.83 12.78
N ARG A 48 -7.20 11.03 13.56
CA ARG A 48 -7.16 12.02 14.64
C ARG A 48 -6.43 11.42 15.82
N ASN A 49 -5.39 12.10 16.28
CA ASN A 49 -4.73 11.72 17.52
C ASN A 49 -5.55 12.15 18.75
N HIS A 50 -5.09 11.77 19.94
CA HIS A 50 -5.77 12.02 21.21
C HIS A 50 -5.95 13.53 21.55
N GLU A 51 -5.23 14.42 20.84
CA GLU A 51 -5.35 15.89 20.92
C GLU A 51 -6.28 16.49 19.85
N GLY A 52 -6.87 15.67 18.98
CA GLY A 52 -7.73 16.11 17.88
C GLY A 52 -6.98 16.67 16.66
N LYS A 53 -5.65 16.56 16.61
CA LYS A 53 -4.84 16.90 15.42
C LYS A 53 -4.89 15.76 14.41
N LEU A 54 -4.89 16.11 13.13
CA LEU A 54 -4.79 15.17 12.02
C LEU A 54 -3.33 14.70 11.89
N GLU A 55 -3.08 13.42 12.11
CA GLU A 55 -1.78 12.79 11.90
C GLU A 55 -1.87 11.76 10.75
N PRO A 56 -0.84 11.66 9.89
CA PRO A 56 -0.83 10.71 8.80
C PRO A 56 -0.87 9.28 9.35
N ASP A 57 -1.81 8.48 8.85
CA ASP A 57 -2.09 7.13 9.32
C ASP A 57 -1.04 6.15 8.74
N ASN A 58 0.15 6.18 9.35
CA ASN A 58 1.39 5.54 8.89
C ASN A 58 1.48 4.04 9.23
N ASP A 59 0.46 3.27 8.83
CA ASP A 59 0.42 1.81 9.05
C ASP A 59 1.44 1.10 8.16
N LEU A 60 2.63 0.79 8.69
CA LEU A 60 3.67 0.06 7.94
C LEU A 60 3.45 -1.46 7.90
N ALA A 61 2.63 -2.00 8.80
CA ALA A 61 2.36 -3.44 8.90
C ALA A 61 1.70 -4.02 7.63
N GLY A 62 0.70 -3.32 7.07
CA GLY A 62 0.03 -3.71 5.83
C GLY A 62 1.00 -3.78 4.62
N PRO A 63 1.72 -2.69 4.29
CA PRO A 63 2.78 -2.66 3.29
C PRO A 63 3.81 -3.79 3.42
N ILE A 64 4.28 -4.08 4.64
CA ILE A 64 5.25 -5.15 4.89
C ILE A 64 4.64 -6.52 4.57
N LEU A 65 3.39 -6.76 4.99
CA LEU A 65 2.67 -8.00 4.70
C LEU A 65 2.41 -8.17 3.19
N ILE A 66 2.05 -7.10 2.48
CA ILE A 66 1.88 -7.10 1.03
C ILE A 66 3.22 -7.42 0.32
N ALA A 67 4.32 -6.80 0.76
CA ALA A 67 5.65 -7.09 0.22
C ALA A 67 6.07 -8.55 0.46
N LEU A 68 5.73 -9.12 1.63
CA LEU A 68 5.97 -10.52 1.94
C LEU A 68 5.14 -11.44 1.03
N MET A 69 3.86 -11.13 0.81
CA MET A 69 3.00 -11.90 -0.11
C MET A 69 3.51 -11.84 -1.55
N LEU A 70 4.02 -10.69 -1.99
CA LEU A 70 4.66 -10.55 -3.29
C LEU A 70 5.88 -11.47 -3.40
N GLY A 71 6.77 -11.43 -2.40
CA GLY A 71 7.95 -12.28 -2.32
C GLY A 71 7.60 -13.77 -2.32
N ALA A 72 6.59 -14.16 -1.53
CA ALA A 72 6.09 -15.54 -1.48
C ALA A 72 5.53 -16.01 -2.83
N SER A 73 4.75 -15.16 -3.51
CA SER A 73 4.20 -15.47 -4.84
C SER A 73 5.32 -15.68 -5.88
N MET A 74 6.36 -14.86 -5.83
CA MET A 74 7.53 -15.02 -6.70
C MET A 74 8.38 -16.25 -6.37
N MET A 75 8.49 -16.62 -5.09
CA MET A 75 9.15 -17.86 -4.66
C MET A 75 8.42 -19.10 -5.18
N LEU A 76 7.08 -19.10 -5.18
CA LEU A 76 6.29 -20.19 -5.75
C LEU A 76 6.53 -20.36 -7.26
N ARG A 77 6.87 -19.28 -7.96
CA ARG A 77 7.28 -19.29 -9.37
C ARG A 77 8.71 -19.82 -9.58
N GLY A 78 9.45 -20.12 -8.52
CA GLY A 78 10.81 -20.65 -8.58
C GLY A 78 11.91 -19.60 -8.85
N LYS A 79 11.57 -18.30 -8.86
CA LYS A 79 12.55 -17.21 -9.04
C LYS A 79 12.76 -16.49 -7.72
N LEU A 80 13.87 -16.78 -7.03
CA LEU A 80 14.24 -16.11 -5.79
C LEU A 80 14.90 -14.75 -6.09
N GLN A 81 14.08 -13.72 -6.32
CA GLN A 81 14.52 -12.34 -6.54
C GLN A 81 14.27 -11.44 -5.32
N PHE A 82 14.39 -11.99 -4.11
CA PHE A 82 14.09 -11.26 -2.87
C PHE A 82 14.97 -10.01 -2.71
N GLY A 83 16.24 -10.11 -3.11
CA GLY A 83 17.17 -8.97 -3.12
C GLY A 83 16.75 -7.85 -4.08
N SER A 84 16.21 -8.19 -5.25
CA SER A 84 15.73 -7.21 -6.23
C SER A 84 14.46 -6.50 -5.76
N ILE A 85 13.53 -7.24 -5.14
CA ILE A 85 12.31 -6.68 -4.54
C ILE A 85 12.67 -5.71 -3.42
N TYR A 86 13.57 -6.12 -2.52
CA TYR A 86 14.02 -5.27 -1.41
C TYR A 86 14.79 -4.03 -1.92
N GLY A 87 15.73 -4.23 -2.85
CA GLY A 87 16.52 -3.13 -3.42
C GLY A 87 15.64 -2.12 -4.16
N LEU A 88 14.74 -2.58 -5.03
CA LEU A 88 13.79 -1.73 -5.72
C LEU A 88 12.83 -1.05 -4.75
N GLY A 89 12.35 -1.75 -3.72
CA GLY A 89 11.45 -1.22 -2.70
C GLY A 89 12.08 -0.09 -1.89
N VAL A 90 13.27 -0.32 -1.31
CA VAL A 90 13.95 0.68 -0.48
C VAL A 90 14.43 1.87 -1.31
N VAL A 91 15.14 1.63 -2.41
CA VAL A 91 15.69 2.69 -3.27
C VAL A 91 14.56 3.44 -3.99
N GLY A 92 13.55 2.72 -4.46
CA GLY A 92 12.39 3.31 -5.11
C GLY A 92 11.52 4.12 -4.14
N CYS A 93 11.27 3.63 -2.93
CA CYS A 93 10.53 4.40 -1.93
C CYS A 93 11.30 5.65 -1.48
N THR A 94 12.61 5.53 -1.25
CA THR A 94 13.46 6.67 -0.85
C THR A 94 13.53 7.71 -1.96
N SER A 95 13.69 7.28 -3.23
CA SER A 95 13.74 8.19 -4.36
C SER A 95 12.40 8.88 -4.61
N LEU A 96 11.27 8.16 -4.50
CA LEU A 96 9.94 8.74 -4.58
C LEU A 96 9.66 9.70 -3.44
N TRP A 97 10.00 9.34 -2.21
CA TRP A 97 9.89 10.25 -1.06
C TRP A 97 10.64 11.55 -1.33
N LEU A 98 11.86 11.49 -1.86
CA LEU A 98 12.65 12.68 -2.21
C LEU A 98 11.96 13.51 -3.30
N VAL A 99 11.50 12.89 -4.38
CA VAL A 99 10.80 13.59 -5.47
C VAL A 99 9.51 14.24 -4.97
N MET A 100 8.69 13.52 -4.21
CA MET A 100 7.44 14.03 -3.65
C MET A 100 7.69 15.14 -2.63
N THR A 101 8.74 15.02 -1.80
CA THR A 101 9.13 16.08 -0.86
C THR A 101 9.54 17.36 -1.59
N LEU A 102 10.27 17.26 -2.71
CA LEU A 102 10.64 18.42 -3.52
C LEU A 102 9.46 19.08 -4.22
N MET A 103 8.43 18.29 -4.56
CA MET A 103 7.21 18.80 -5.19
C MET A 103 6.17 19.31 -4.18
N SER A 104 6.18 18.81 -2.95
CA SER A 104 5.18 19.12 -1.93
C SER A 104 5.43 20.48 -1.28
N LYS A 105 4.38 21.30 -1.18
CA LYS A 105 4.42 22.54 -0.39
C LYS A 105 4.33 22.28 1.12
N ARG A 106 3.72 21.16 1.51
CA ARG A 106 3.44 20.80 2.92
C ARG A 106 4.46 19.80 3.50
N GLY A 107 5.32 19.25 2.63
CA GLY A 107 6.19 18.12 2.95
C GLY A 107 5.41 16.80 2.99
N ILE A 108 6.11 15.67 2.82
CA ILE A 108 5.56 14.33 2.99
C ILE A 108 6.56 13.48 3.77
N ASP A 109 6.05 12.66 4.70
CA ASP A 109 6.90 11.79 5.49
C ASP A 109 7.29 10.51 4.69
N ILE A 110 8.45 9.95 5.00
CA ILE A 110 8.94 8.73 4.36
C ILE A 110 8.05 7.53 4.73
N TYR A 111 7.55 7.48 5.97
CA TYR A 111 6.63 6.43 6.41
C TYR A 111 5.27 6.52 5.70
N GLN A 112 4.76 7.73 5.49
CA GLN A 112 3.54 7.96 4.72
C GLN A 112 3.72 7.53 3.27
N THR A 113 4.85 7.88 2.66
CA THR A 113 5.21 7.47 1.30
C THR A 113 5.28 5.94 1.18
N ALA A 114 5.97 5.28 2.11
CA ALA A 114 6.09 3.83 2.15
C ALA A 114 4.73 3.14 2.31
N SER A 115 3.85 3.69 3.15
CA SER A 115 2.48 3.21 3.34
C SER A 115 1.67 3.29 2.05
N ILE A 116 1.60 4.47 1.43
CA ILE A 116 0.85 4.70 0.18
C ILE A 116 1.32 3.75 -0.93
N LEU A 117 2.64 3.65 -1.13
CA LEU A 117 3.23 2.80 -2.16
C LEU A 117 2.99 1.31 -1.88
N GLY A 118 3.14 0.90 -0.63
CA GLY A 118 2.97 -0.49 -0.22
C GLY A 118 1.54 -0.99 -0.36
N TYR A 119 0.54 -0.22 0.08
CA TYR A 119 -0.86 -0.61 -0.09
C TYR A 119 -1.24 -0.76 -1.57
N CYS A 120 -0.77 0.16 -2.41
CA CYS A 120 -1.03 0.15 -3.84
C CYS A 120 -0.31 -0.99 -4.60
N LEU A 121 0.59 -1.76 -3.96
CA LEU A 121 1.17 -2.98 -4.55
C LEU A 121 0.21 -4.18 -4.55
N LEU A 122 -0.92 -4.12 -3.84
CA LEU A 122 -1.83 -5.26 -3.72
C LEU A 122 -2.34 -5.83 -5.06
N PRO A 123 -2.75 -5.02 -6.06
CA PRO A 123 -3.09 -5.54 -7.39
C PRO A 123 -1.91 -6.23 -8.09
N MET A 124 -0.68 -5.80 -7.80
CA MET A 124 0.55 -6.41 -8.29
C MET A 124 0.80 -7.80 -7.67
N VAL A 125 0.46 -7.98 -6.39
CA VAL A 125 0.52 -9.29 -5.73
C VAL A 125 -0.42 -10.28 -6.42
N LEU A 126 -1.63 -9.86 -6.77
CA LEU A 126 -2.57 -10.70 -7.49
C LEU A 126 -2.03 -11.09 -8.87
N LEU A 127 -1.46 -10.14 -9.62
CA LEU A 127 -0.78 -10.42 -10.88
C LEU A 127 0.33 -11.46 -10.71
N ALA A 128 1.19 -11.29 -9.70
CA ALA A 128 2.28 -12.21 -9.41
C ALA A 128 1.77 -13.61 -9.03
N PHE A 129 0.69 -13.69 -8.25
CA PHE A 129 0.04 -14.96 -7.90
C PHE A 129 -0.56 -15.64 -9.13
N PHE A 130 -1.28 -14.91 -9.99
CA PHE A 130 -1.80 -15.46 -11.25
C PHE A 130 -0.68 -15.94 -12.18
N SER A 131 0.47 -15.26 -12.18
CA SER A 131 1.64 -15.65 -12.97
C SER A 131 2.17 -17.06 -12.64
N VAL A 132 1.89 -17.58 -11.44
CA VAL A 132 2.30 -18.93 -11.02
C VAL A 132 1.52 -20.00 -11.78
N PHE A 133 0.22 -19.77 -12.02
CA PHE A 133 -0.64 -20.72 -12.73
C PHE A 133 -0.45 -20.65 -14.25
N PHE A 134 -0.21 -19.45 -14.78
CA PHE A 134 -0.01 -19.21 -16.19
C PHE A 134 1.49 -19.13 -16.49
N SER A 135 2.12 -20.29 -16.71
CA SER A 135 3.57 -20.42 -16.96
C SER A 135 4.07 -19.73 -18.26
N ALA A 136 3.21 -19.08 -19.03
CA ALA A 136 3.57 -18.39 -20.26
C ALA A 136 3.76 -16.89 -20.01
N THR A 137 5.02 -16.42 -20.04
CA THR A 137 5.38 -15.03 -20.34
C THR A 137 4.93 -14.69 -21.76
N GLY A 138 3.63 -14.48 -21.93
CA GLY A 138 2.99 -14.16 -23.20
C GLY A 138 2.53 -12.71 -23.27
N PRO A 139 2.14 -12.23 -24.46
CA PRO A 139 1.61 -10.88 -24.65
C PRO A 139 0.39 -10.59 -23.75
N VAL A 140 -0.42 -11.61 -23.45
CA VAL A 140 -1.55 -11.51 -22.52
C VAL A 140 -1.08 -11.08 -21.12
N MET A 141 -0.03 -11.70 -20.59
CA MET A 141 0.48 -11.40 -19.25
C MET A 141 1.11 -10.01 -19.20
N THR A 142 1.81 -9.60 -20.26
CA THR A 142 2.37 -8.25 -20.40
C THR A 142 1.27 -7.18 -20.46
N LEU A 143 0.18 -7.44 -21.17
CA LEU A 143 -0.98 -6.53 -21.22
C LEU A 143 -1.70 -6.45 -19.87
N LEU A 144 -1.83 -7.57 -19.16
CA LEU A 144 -2.41 -7.58 -17.83
C LEU A 144 -1.51 -6.79 -16.85
N ALA A 145 -0.20 -6.98 -16.95
CA ALA A 145 0.78 -6.25 -16.15
C ALA A 145 0.74 -4.73 -16.39
N SER A 146 0.64 -4.28 -17.65
CA SER A 146 0.52 -2.84 -17.93
C SER A 146 -0.79 -2.25 -17.40
N GLY A 147 -1.90 -3.00 -17.47
CA GLY A 147 -3.17 -2.63 -16.85
C GLY A 147 -3.06 -2.49 -15.32
N VAL A 148 -2.38 -3.44 -14.67
CA VAL A 148 -2.12 -3.41 -13.22
C VAL A 148 -1.22 -2.25 -12.83
N VAL A 149 -0.15 -1.97 -13.59
CA VAL A 149 0.70 -0.79 -13.38
C VAL A 149 -0.14 0.49 -13.47
N GLY A 150 -0.96 0.63 -14.51
CA GLY A 150 -1.86 1.78 -14.66
C GLY A 150 -2.81 1.93 -13.48
N TRP A 151 -3.34 0.82 -12.99
CA TRP A 151 -4.24 0.79 -11.83
C TRP A 151 -3.55 1.22 -10.54
N CYS A 152 -2.43 0.59 -10.19
CA CYS A 152 -1.62 0.93 -9.02
C CYS A 152 -1.19 2.40 -9.07
N SER A 153 -0.80 2.88 -10.25
CA SER A 153 -0.37 4.27 -10.45
C SER A 153 -1.52 5.24 -10.22
N TRP A 154 -2.69 5.00 -10.83
CA TRP A 154 -3.85 5.88 -10.63
C TRP A 154 -4.20 5.98 -9.14
N ARG A 155 -4.34 4.84 -8.45
CA ARG A 155 -4.73 4.82 -7.03
C ARG A 155 -3.69 5.50 -6.14
N SER A 156 -2.42 5.20 -6.36
CA SER A 156 -1.32 5.82 -5.60
C SER A 156 -1.20 7.32 -5.84
N SER A 157 -1.39 7.78 -7.08
CA SER A 157 -1.42 9.22 -7.37
C SER A 157 -2.57 9.92 -6.67
N ASP A 158 -3.75 9.30 -6.60
CA ASP A 158 -4.89 9.85 -5.87
C ASP A 158 -4.55 10.08 -4.38
N MET A 159 -3.96 9.06 -3.75
CA MET A 159 -3.50 9.11 -2.36
C MET A 159 -2.44 10.22 -2.14
N PHE A 160 -1.43 10.32 -2.99
CA PHE A 160 -0.42 11.38 -2.90
C PHE A 160 -0.99 12.78 -3.14
N THR A 161 -1.96 12.91 -4.04
CA THR A 161 -2.61 14.20 -4.34
C THR A 161 -3.31 14.75 -3.12
N ILE A 162 -3.97 13.88 -2.35
CA ILE A 162 -4.59 14.21 -1.06
C ILE A 162 -3.53 14.59 -0.04
N SER A 163 -2.48 13.78 0.13
CA SER A 163 -1.42 14.04 1.11
C SER A 163 -0.67 15.35 0.88
N MET A 164 -0.49 15.76 -0.37
CA MET A 164 0.27 16.95 -0.77
C MET A 164 -0.62 18.18 -1.04
N GLU A 165 -1.95 18.07 -0.92
CA GLU A 165 -2.93 19.10 -1.34
C GLU A 165 -2.73 19.56 -2.82
N ALA A 166 -2.24 18.66 -3.68
CA ALA A 166 -1.76 18.97 -5.03
C ALA A 166 -2.78 18.65 -6.13
N HIS A 167 -4.05 19.02 -5.95
CA HIS A 167 -5.18 18.59 -6.81
C HIS A 167 -5.01 18.83 -8.31
N ASN A 168 -4.24 19.84 -8.71
CA ASN A 168 -4.09 20.22 -10.12
C ASN A 168 -2.91 19.52 -10.82
N GLU A 169 -2.05 18.79 -10.08
CA GLU A 169 -0.77 18.26 -10.58
C GLU A 169 -0.70 16.72 -10.54
N LYS A 170 -1.85 16.04 -10.47
CA LYS A 170 -1.94 14.57 -10.37
C LYS A 170 -1.15 13.82 -11.45
N VAL A 171 -1.12 14.34 -12.69
CA VAL A 171 -0.37 13.72 -13.80
C VAL A 171 1.14 13.76 -13.55
N LEU A 172 1.64 14.84 -12.91
CA LEU A 172 3.06 14.99 -12.60
C LEU A 172 3.50 13.99 -11.52
N ILE A 173 2.63 13.71 -10.55
CA ILE A 173 2.82 12.68 -9.52
C ILE A 173 2.75 11.27 -10.12
N ALA A 174 1.88 11.05 -11.11
CA ALA A 174 1.67 9.73 -11.71
C ALA A 174 2.89 9.19 -12.46
N TYR A 175 3.71 10.05 -13.06
CA TYR A 175 4.88 9.63 -13.83
C TYR A 175 5.92 8.85 -12.99
N PRO A 176 6.49 9.41 -11.91
CA PRO A 176 7.49 8.70 -11.13
C PRO A 176 6.90 7.47 -10.41
N VAL A 177 5.62 7.54 -10.01
CA VAL A 177 4.90 6.43 -9.36
C VAL A 177 4.68 5.27 -10.35
N ALA A 178 4.33 5.55 -11.61
CA ALA A 178 4.19 4.53 -12.64
C ALA A 178 5.51 3.83 -12.95
N LEU A 179 6.62 4.58 -12.96
CA LEU A 179 7.95 4.00 -13.15
C LEU A 179 8.30 3.01 -12.03
N PHE A 180 7.98 3.35 -10.78
CA PHE A 180 8.19 2.46 -9.63
C PHE A 180 7.38 1.17 -9.76
N TYR A 181 6.07 1.25 -10.04
CA TYR A 181 5.25 0.03 -10.21
C TYR A 181 5.60 -0.77 -11.46
N ALA A 182 6.05 -0.12 -12.54
CA ALA A 182 6.56 -0.81 -13.72
C ALA A 182 7.77 -1.69 -13.37
N GLY A 183 8.66 -1.22 -12.49
CA GLY A 183 9.77 -2.03 -11.97
C GLY A 183 9.30 -3.31 -11.28
N PHE A 184 8.30 -3.22 -10.40
CA PHE A 184 7.71 -4.40 -9.75
C PHE A 184 6.98 -5.32 -10.71
N ALA A 185 6.28 -4.77 -11.71
CA ALA A 185 5.62 -5.56 -12.74
C ALA A 185 6.63 -6.35 -13.60
N LEU A 186 7.76 -5.72 -13.94
CA LEU A 186 8.83 -6.41 -14.67
C LEU A 186 9.40 -7.57 -13.86
N LEU A 187 9.64 -7.39 -12.56
CA LEU A 187 10.03 -8.50 -11.68
C LEU A 187 8.95 -9.58 -11.62
N ALA A 188 7.70 -9.19 -11.40
CA ALA A 188 6.59 -10.14 -11.27
C ALA A 188 6.38 -10.98 -12.54
N VAL A 189 6.62 -10.43 -13.73
CA VAL A 189 6.39 -11.10 -15.02
C VAL A 189 7.64 -11.79 -15.56
N PHE A 190 8.82 -11.17 -15.50
CA PHE A 190 10.05 -11.67 -16.16
C PHE A 190 11.04 -12.35 -15.21
#